data_AF-A0AA39SJL9-F1
#
_entry.id   AF-A0AA39SJL9-F1
#
_cell.length_a   1.000
_cell.length_b   1.000
_cell.length_c   1.000
_cell.angle_alpha   90.00
_cell.angle_beta   90.00
_cell.angle_gamma   90.00
#
_symmetry.space_group_name_H-M   'P 1'
#
loop_
_entity.id
_entity.type
_entity.pdbx_description
1 polymer ?
#
loop_
_entity_poly.entity_id
_entity_poly.type
_entity_poly.pdbx_seq_one_letter_code
_entity_poly.pdbx_strand_id
1 'polypeptide(L)'
;MSQFNEKPEFESLRMEMEEIGRNIRSSFHHHASSFRNAATVSDESSTEENDHHVELQWAAIERLPTFRRLRTSLVDSMLLNDGKGEEGGKTLIDVTELGPLERRVFIDKLVTKIEDDNRLLLQKLKERIEK
;
A
#
# COMPACT_ATOMS: atom_id res chain seq x y z
N MET A 1 46.62 -21.06 -26.84
CA MET A 1 46.34 -19.86 -26.04
C MET A 1 44.84 -19.84 -25.75
N SER A 2 44.47 -20.14 -24.51
CA SER A 2 43.08 -20.14 -24.04
C SER A 2 42.69 -18.70 -23.70
N GLN A 3 41.69 -18.14 -24.38
CA GLN A 3 41.04 -16.91 -23.96
C GLN A 3 39.84 -17.30 -23.08
N PHE A 4 39.99 -17.05 -21.78
CA PHE A 4 38.89 -17.07 -20.82
C PHE A 4 37.93 -15.93 -21.17
N ASN A 5 36.75 -16.28 -21.69
CA ASN A 5 35.68 -15.34 -21.97
C ASN A 5 34.80 -15.24 -20.71
N GLU A 6 35.25 -14.45 -19.73
CA GLU A 6 34.44 -14.09 -18.56
C GLU A 6 33.21 -13.32 -19.04
N LYS A 7 32.03 -13.94 -18.92
CA LYS A 7 30.76 -13.25 -19.14
C LYS A 7 30.58 -12.20 -18.03
N PRO A 8 30.19 -10.97 -18.35
CA PRO A 8 30.02 -9.93 -17.34
C PRO A 8 28.91 -10.34 -16.37
N GLU A 9 29.19 -10.28 -15.07
CA GLU A 9 28.28 -10.67 -13.97
C GLU A 9 26.88 -10.01 -14.05
N PHE A 10 26.75 -8.90 -14.78
CA PHE A 10 25.48 -8.22 -15.05
C PHE A 10 24.47 -9.06 -15.87
N GLU A 11 24.92 -9.91 -16.79
CA GLU A 11 24.03 -10.81 -17.53
C GLU A 11 23.52 -11.95 -16.65
N SER A 12 24.35 -12.40 -15.70
CA SER A 12 23.97 -13.39 -14.69
C SER A 12 22.87 -12.83 -13.78
N LEU A 13 23.04 -11.60 -13.29
CA LEU A 13 22.04 -10.94 -12.44
C LEU A 13 20.71 -10.71 -13.18
N ARG A 14 20.78 -10.37 -14.47
CA ARG A 14 19.59 -10.19 -15.33
C ARG A 14 18.85 -11.51 -15.53
N MET A 15 19.57 -12.62 -15.74
CA MET A 15 18.97 -13.96 -15.82
C MET A 15 18.36 -14.40 -14.48
N GLU A 16 19.00 -14.10 -13.35
CA GLU A 16 18.52 -14.43 -12.01
C GLU A 16 17.25 -13.64 -11.65
N MET A 17 17.18 -12.34 -11.99
CA MET A 17 15.96 -11.54 -11.83
C MET A 17 14.82 -12.00 -12.76
N GLU A 18 15.13 -12.44 -13.98
CA GLU A 18 14.14 -13.02 -14.91
C GLU A 18 13.65 -14.41 -14.43
N GLU A 19 14.48 -15.19 -13.75
CA GLU A 19 14.13 -16.50 -13.18
C GLU A 19 13.19 -16.38 -11.97
N ILE A 20 13.44 -15.38 -11.11
CA ILE A 20 12.53 -15.01 -10.02
C ILE A 20 11.16 -14.62 -10.60
N GLY A 21 11.12 -13.91 -11.73
CA GLY A 21 9.88 -13.50 -12.40
C GLY A 21 9.04 -14.66 -12.94
N ARG A 22 9.67 -15.79 -13.32
CA ARG A 22 8.96 -16.97 -13.84
C ARG A 22 8.31 -17.81 -12.73
N ASN A 23 8.95 -17.89 -11.55
CA ASN A 23 8.49 -18.76 -10.45
C ASN A 23 7.25 -18.21 -9.71
N ILE A 24 6.97 -16.91 -9.81
CA ILE A 24 5.82 -16.27 -9.16
C ILE A 24 4.50 -16.60 -9.90
N ARG A 25 4.54 -17.10 -11.15
CA ARG A 25 3.33 -17.25 -11.97
C ARG A 25 2.50 -18.50 -11.66
N SER A 26 3.08 -19.53 -11.06
CA SER A 26 2.43 -20.85 -10.95
C SER A 26 1.52 -21.03 -9.73
N SER A 27 1.67 -20.24 -8.66
CA SER A 27 1.07 -20.55 -7.36
C SER A 27 -0.07 -19.63 -6.91
N PHE A 28 -0.44 -18.61 -7.69
CA PHE A 28 -1.53 -17.69 -7.32
C PHE A 28 -2.90 -18.00 -7.96
N HIS A 29 -3.04 -19.09 -8.70
CA HIS A 29 -4.29 -19.39 -9.44
C HIS A 29 -5.35 -20.20 -8.68
N HIS A 30 -5.18 -20.48 -7.38
CA HIS A 30 -6.13 -21.36 -6.66
C HIS A 30 -6.84 -20.78 -5.43
N HIS A 31 -6.68 -19.49 -5.09
CA HIS A 31 -7.35 -18.92 -3.90
C HIS A 31 -7.95 -17.52 -4.09
N ALA A 32 -8.48 -17.20 -5.27
CA ALA A 32 -9.35 -16.03 -5.43
C ALA A 32 -10.82 -16.43 -5.19
N SER A 33 -11.14 -16.90 -3.99
CA SER A 33 -12.53 -17.16 -3.57
C SER A 33 -12.82 -16.44 -2.25
N SER A 34 -13.71 -15.45 -2.37
CA SER A 34 -14.50 -14.85 -1.28
C SER A 34 -13.77 -14.08 -0.19
N PHE A 35 -13.32 -12.87 -0.53
CA PHE A 35 -13.41 -11.73 0.40
C PHE A 35 -14.50 -10.77 -0.09
N ARG A 36 -15.73 -11.27 -0.13
CA ARG A 36 -16.93 -10.45 -0.04
C ARG A 36 -17.59 -10.89 1.25
N ASN A 37 -17.53 -10.03 2.26
CA ASN A 37 -18.50 -9.88 3.36
C ASN A 37 -17.81 -9.20 4.55
N ALA A 38 -18.10 -7.91 4.73
CA ALA A 38 -18.82 -7.42 5.90
C ALA A 38 -18.90 -5.89 5.77
N ALA A 39 -19.96 -5.41 5.12
CA ALA A 39 -20.47 -4.08 5.39
C ALA A 39 -20.90 -4.07 6.86
N THR A 40 -19.97 -3.78 7.76
CA THR A 40 -20.28 -3.49 9.15
C THR A 40 -20.65 -2.03 9.22
N VAL A 41 -21.95 -1.81 9.14
CA VAL A 41 -22.64 -0.60 9.52
C VAL A 41 -22.08 -0.14 10.87
N SER A 42 -21.40 0.99 10.88
CA SER A 42 -21.16 1.77 12.09
C SER A 42 -21.63 3.18 11.77
N ASP A 43 -22.75 3.49 12.38
CA ASP A 43 -23.55 4.70 12.31
C ASP A 43 -22.74 5.92 12.78
N GLU A 44 -22.40 6.83 11.84
CA GLU A 44 -22.25 8.26 12.12
C GLU A 44 -22.62 9.08 10.86
N SER A 45 -23.86 9.54 10.85
CA SER A 45 -24.66 9.99 9.70
C SER A 45 -24.30 11.37 9.12
N SER A 46 -23.04 11.62 8.72
CA SER A 46 -22.68 12.81 7.92
C SER A 46 -21.43 12.69 7.03
N THR A 47 -20.82 11.49 6.92
CA THR A 47 -19.55 11.27 6.19
C THR A 47 -19.64 10.19 5.10
N GLU A 48 -20.84 9.71 4.76
CA GLU A 48 -21.02 8.54 3.88
C GLU A 48 -20.50 8.75 2.44
N GLU A 49 -20.60 9.96 1.89
CA GLU A 49 -20.09 10.25 0.54
C GLU A 49 -18.55 10.24 0.47
N ASN A 50 -17.89 10.68 1.56
CA ASN A 50 -16.43 10.70 1.63
C ASN A 50 -15.87 9.26 1.73
N ASP A 51 -16.50 8.42 2.54
CA ASP A 51 -16.06 7.02 2.73
C ASP A 51 -16.18 6.20 1.44
N HIS A 52 -17.25 6.36 0.66
CA HIS A 52 -17.36 5.66 -0.63
C HIS A 52 -16.32 6.14 -1.65
N HIS A 53 -16.02 7.44 -1.70
CA HIS A 53 -14.96 7.96 -2.56
C HIS A 53 -13.58 7.43 -2.14
N VAL A 54 -13.31 7.37 -0.84
CA VAL A 54 -12.09 6.79 -0.27
C VAL A 54 -11.97 5.30 -0.60
N GLU A 55 -13.07 4.55 -0.51
CA GLU A 55 -13.11 3.13 -0.88
C GLU A 55 -12.80 2.92 -2.37
N LEU A 56 -13.37 3.75 -3.25
CA LEU A 56 -13.07 3.73 -4.69
C LEU A 56 -11.60 4.01 -4.98
N GLN A 57 -10.98 4.95 -4.26
CA GLN A 57 -9.55 5.24 -4.37
C GLN A 57 -8.67 4.09 -3.90
N TRP A 58 -9.03 3.41 -2.79
CA TRP A 58 -8.34 2.20 -2.34
C TRP A 58 -8.45 1.07 -3.36
N ALA A 59 -9.63 0.87 -3.95
CA ALA A 59 -9.83 -0.12 -5.01
C ALA A 59 -9.04 0.22 -6.29
N ALA A 60 -8.75 1.50 -6.55
CA ALA A 60 -7.86 1.92 -7.63
C ALA A 60 -6.40 1.57 -7.31
N ILE A 61 -5.94 1.83 -6.07
CA ILE A 61 -4.59 1.45 -5.60
C ILE A 61 -4.38 -0.07 -5.69
N GLU A 62 -5.38 -0.86 -5.28
CA GLU A 62 -5.26 -2.32 -5.25
C GLU A 62 -5.05 -2.93 -6.65
N ARG A 63 -5.65 -2.29 -7.67
CA ARG A 63 -5.51 -2.68 -9.08
C ARG A 63 -4.15 -2.31 -9.70
N LEU A 64 -3.34 -1.50 -9.03
CA LEU A 64 -2.01 -1.14 -9.52
C LEU A 64 -1.05 -2.35 -9.46
N PRO A 65 -0.07 -2.44 -10.39
CA PRO A 65 1.05 -3.38 -10.26
C PRO A 65 1.77 -3.21 -8.91
N THR A 66 2.31 -4.29 -8.36
CA THR A 66 2.92 -4.33 -7.01
C THR A 66 3.84 -3.15 -6.73
N PHE A 67 4.71 -2.79 -7.68
CA PHE A 67 5.64 -1.69 -7.51
C PHE A 67 4.97 -0.32 -7.34
N ARG A 68 3.93 -0.05 -8.15
CA ARG A 68 3.17 1.20 -8.03
C ARG A 68 2.33 1.21 -6.76
N ARG A 69 1.69 0.08 -6.44
CA ARG A 69 0.87 -0.08 -5.23
C ARG A 69 1.65 0.24 -3.94
N LEU A 70 2.92 -0.15 -3.86
CA LEU A 70 3.78 0.12 -2.69
C LEU A 70 4.19 1.59 -2.55
N ARG A 71 4.17 2.35 -3.64
CA ARG A 71 4.61 3.75 -3.68
C ARG A 71 3.46 4.73 -3.56
N THR A 72 2.25 4.32 -3.95
CA THR A 72 1.04 5.13 -3.86
C THR A 72 0.46 5.06 -2.46
N SER A 73 0.23 6.22 -1.84
CA SER A 73 -0.46 6.34 -0.57
C SER A 73 -1.63 7.32 -0.69
N LEU A 74 -2.65 7.10 0.13
CA LEU A 74 -3.79 7.99 0.26
C LEU A 74 -3.59 8.90 1.47
N VAL A 75 -3.43 10.19 1.23
CA VAL A 75 -3.05 11.17 2.27
C VAL A 75 -4.06 12.31 2.32
N ASP A 76 -4.39 12.75 3.52
CA ASP A 76 -5.19 13.93 3.73
C ASP A 76 -4.45 15.17 3.21
N SER A 77 -5.06 15.92 2.30
CA SER A 77 -4.49 17.09 1.63
C SER A 77 -3.96 18.13 2.63
N MET A 78 -4.58 18.22 3.81
CA MET A 78 -4.18 19.13 4.88
C MET A 78 -2.81 18.77 5.47
N LEU A 79 -2.45 17.48 5.46
CA LEU A 79 -1.22 17.00 6.10
C LEU A 79 0.06 17.32 5.31
N LEU A 80 -0.06 17.66 4.03
CA LEU A 80 1.07 17.87 3.12
C LEU A 80 1.40 19.35 2.93
N ASN A 81 0.37 20.21 2.92
CA ASN A 81 0.52 21.63 2.61
C ASN A 81 0.50 22.52 3.87
N ASP A 82 0.88 22.00 5.04
CA ASP A 82 0.88 22.74 6.31
C ASP A 82 -0.46 23.46 6.60
N GLY A 83 -1.58 22.81 6.24
CA GLY A 83 -2.92 23.37 6.41
C GLY A 83 -3.36 24.44 5.40
N LYS A 84 -2.60 24.69 4.32
CA LYS A 84 -2.97 25.66 3.25
C LYS A 84 -3.83 25.09 2.12
N GLY A 85 -4.25 23.83 2.18
CA GLY A 85 -5.15 23.24 1.19
C GLY A 85 -6.61 23.60 1.47
N GLU A 86 -7.33 24.09 0.48
CA GLU A 86 -8.72 24.57 0.64
C GLU A 86 -9.79 23.47 0.59
N GLU A 87 -9.44 22.21 0.42
CA GLU A 87 -10.42 21.13 0.28
C GLU A 87 -10.05 19.95 1.20
N GLY A 88 -10.84 19.77 2.26
CA GLY A 88 -10.71 18.67 3.23
C GLY A 88 -11.04 17.34 2.57
N GLY A 89 -10.03 16.69 1.99
CA GLY A 89 -10.18 15.47 1.20
C GLY A 89 -8.89 14.66 1.16
N LYS A 90 -9.04 13.35 0.97
CA LYS A 90 -7.89 12.46 0.79
C LYS A 90 -7.48 12.44 -0.68
N THR A 91 -6.18 12.54 -0.92
CA THR A 91 -5.55 12.62 -2.25
C THR A 91 -4.53 11.50 -2.43
N LEU A 92 -4.51 10.93 -3.63
CA LEU A 92 -3.57 9.87 -4.02
C LEU A 92 -2.23 10.48 -4.40
N ILE A 93 -1.16 10.02 -3.77
CA ILE A 93 0.19 10.56 -3.96
C ILE A 93 1.20 9.43 -4.08
N ASP A 94 2.16 9.57 -4.99
CA ASP A 94 3.37 8.75 -4.99
C ASP A 94 4.36 9.31 -3.95
N VAL A 95 4.62 8.55 -2.90
CA VAL A 95 5.50 8.91 -1.78
C VAL A 95 6.93 9.23 -2.23
N THR A 96 7.36 8.74 -3.39
CA THR A 96 8.69 9.02 -3.95
C THR A 96 8.79 10.37 -4.64
N GLU A 97 7.65 10.95 -5.03
CA GLU A 97 7.59 12.28 -5.64
C GLU A 97 7.61 13.38 -4.58
N LEU A 98 7.39 13.03 -3.30
CA LEU A 98 7.47 13.95 -2.17
C LEU A 98 8.89 14.48 -1.95
N GLY A 99 8.96 15.76 -1.56
CA GLY A 99 10.20 16.38 -1.11
C GLY A 99 10.77 15.68 0.14
N PRO A 100 12.09 15.80 0.42
CA PRO A 100 12.70 15.13 1.57
C PRO A 100 12.05 15.47 2.92
N LEU A 101 11.62 16.73 3.10
CA LEU A 101 10.97 17.19 4.32
C LEU A 101 9.53 16.68 4.43
N GLU A 102 8.74 16.80 3.34
CA GLU A 102 7.36 16.30 3.27
C GLU A 102 7.31 14.80 3.53
N ARG A 103 8.22 14.03 2.91
CA ARG A 103 8.33 12.59 3.12
C ARG A 103 8.66 12.25 4.58
N ARG A 104 9.54 13.03 5.22
CA ARG A 104 9.85 12.83 6.64
C ARG A 104 8.63 13.07 7.52
N VAL A 105 7.94 14.20 7.33
CA VAL A 105 6.73 14.54 8.08
C VAL A 105 5.64 13.47 7.85
N PHE A 106 5.50 12.99 6.63
CA PHE A 106 4.58 11.91 6.29
C PHE A 106 4.89 10.62 7.05
N ILE A 107 6.16 10.18 7.05
CA ILE A 107 6.59 8.97 7.77
C ILE A 107 6.40 9.14 9.29
N ASP A 108 6.79 10.28 9.85
CA ASP A 108 6.67 10.54 11.29
C ASP A 108 5.18 10.46 11.75
N LYS A 109 4.27 11.04 10.95
CA LYS A 109 2.81 10.97 11.18
C LYS A 109 2.27 9.54 11.10
N LEU A 110 2.75 8.73 10.15
CA LEU A 110 2.37 7.32 10.05
C LEU A 110 2.83 6.56 11.29
N VAL A 111 4.11 6.67 11.65
CA VAL A 111 4.70 5.93 12.77
C VAL A 111 3.99 6.24 14.09
N THR A 112 3.56 7.47 14.28
CA THR A 112 2.88 7.91 15.51
C THR A 112 1.56 7.16 15.76
N LYS A 113 0.86 6.73 14.70
CA LYS A 113 -0.45 6.06 14.80
C LYS A 113 -0.36 4.52 14.85
N ILE A 114 0.80 3.94 14.54
CA ILE A 114 0.98 2.48 14.40
C ILE A 114 0.64 1.73 15.69
N GLU A 115 0.95 2.30 16.87
CA GLU A 115 0.69 1.62 18.14
C GLU A 115 -0.81 1.44 18.42
N ASP A 116 -1.60 2.49 18.19
CA ASP A 116 -3.06 2.46 18.37
C ASP A 116 -3.72 1.52 17.36
N ASP A 117 -3.30 1.56 16.10
CA ASP A 117 -3.79 0.69 15.03
C ASP A 117 -3.47 -0.78 15.32
N ASN A 118 -2.25 -1.09 15.76
CA ASN A 118 -1.84 -2.43 16.14
C ASN A 118 -2.64 -2.94 17.35
N ARG A 119 -2.89 -2.09 18.35
CA ARG A 119 -3.73 -2.44 19.51
C ARG A 119 -5.13 -2.86 19.05
N LEU A 120 -5.77 -2.09 18.18
CA LEU A 120 -7.10 -2.40 17.65
C LEU A 120 -7.10 -3.68 16.81
N LEU A 121 -6.07 -3.89 15.98
CA LEU A 121 -5.91 -5.10 15.18
C LEU A 121 -5.81 -6.34 16.07
N LEU A 122 -4.93 -6.31 17.08
CA LEU A 122 -4.72 -7.42 18.00
C LEU A 122 -5.96 -7.70 18.85
N GLN A 123 -6.68 -6.66 19.27
CA GLN A 123 -7.96 -6.81 19.97
C GLN A 123 -8.99 -7.55 19.10
N LYS A 124 -9.21 -7.10 17.85
CA LYS A 124 -10.13 -7.76 16.92
C LYS A 124 -9.71 -9.19 16.60
N LEU A 125 -8.41 -9.45 16.52
CA LEU A 125 -7.90 -10.80 16.31
C LEU A 125 -8.21 -11.71 17.50
N LYS A 126 -8.00 -11.21 18.73
CA LYS A 126 -8.32 -11.93 19.96
C LYS A 126 -9.81 -12.28 20.03
N GLU A 127 -10.70 -11.31 19.78
CA GLU A 127 -12.16 -11.53 19.77
C GLU A 127 -12.60 -12.61 18.76
N ARG A 128 -11.89 -12.75 17.63
CA ARG A 128 -12.16 -13.78 16.63
C ARG A 128 -11.65 -15.17 17.03
N ILE A 129 -10.59 -15.25 17.81
CA ILE A 129 -9.99 -16.51 18.26
C ILE A 129 -10.72 -17.06 19.50
N GLU A 130 -11.21 -16.18 20.38
CA GLU A 130 -11.93 -16.57 21.60
C GLU A 130 -13.41 -16.96 21.35
N LYS A 131 -13.91 -16.76 20.12
CA LYS A 131 -15.26 -17.18 19.69
C LYS A 131 -15.24 -18.58 19.07
#